data_AF-A0A2G6IXU7-F1
#
_entry.id   AF-A0A2G6IXU7-F1
#
_cell.length_a   1.000
_cell.length_b   1.000
_cell.length_c   1.000
_cell.angle_alpha   90.00
_cell.angle_beta   90.00
_cell.angle_gamma   90.00
#
_symmetry.space_group_name_H-M   'P 1'
#
loop_
_entity.id
_entity.type
_entity.pdbx_description
1 polymer ?
#
loop_
_entity_poly.entity_id
_entity_poly.type
_entity_poly.pdbx_seq_one_letter_code
_entity_poly.pdbx_strand_id
1 'polypeptide(L)' 'MLAENTHVHLIGIGGIGVSAVARALLQLGYRVSGSDVRQSQLTLALRAEGATVHIG' A
#
# COMPACT_ATOMS: atom_id res chain seq x y z
N MET A 1 -12.13 -6.84 -13.53
CA MET A 1 -12.19 -7.01 -12.07
C MET A 1 -11.00 -7.86 -11.66
N LEU A 2 -10.30 -7.52 -10.58
CA LEU A 2 -9.25 -8.38 -10.03
C LEU A 2 -9.91 -9.64 -9.44
N ALA A 3 -9.20 -10.77 -9.44
CA ALA A 3 -9.72 -12.04 -8.94
C ALA A 3 -9.99 -11.98 -7.43
N GLU A 4 -10.94 -12.78 -6.93
CA GLU A 4 -11.13 -12.97 -5.50
C GLU A 4 -9.80 -13.37 -4.84
N ASN A 5 -9.43 -12.70 -3.75
CA ASN A 5 -8.15 -12.88 -3.03
C ASN A 5 -6.89 -12.31 -3.71
N THR A 6 -7.02 -11.38 -4.68
CA THR A 6 -5.84 -10.73 -5.29
C THR A 6 -5.03 -9.93 -4.26
N HIS A 7 -3.72 -10.16 -4.25
CA HIS A 7 -2.74 -9.38 -3.49
C HIS A 7 -2.02 -8.42 -4.42
N VAL A 8 -1.99 -7.13 -4.05
CA VAL A 8 -1.33 -6.08 -4.83
C VAL A 8 -0.09 -5.60 -4.10
N HIS A 9 1.04 -5.57 -4.81
CA HIS A 9 2.30 -4.98 -4.32
C HIS A 9 2.61 -3.68 -5.08
N LEU A 10 2.85 -2.59 -4.35
CA LEU A 10 3.08 -1.26 -4.90
C LEU A 10 4.52 -0.79 -4.62
N ILE A 11 5.26 -0.43 -5.68
CA ILE A 11 6.60 0.15 -5.58
C ILE A 11 6.49 1.66 -5.44
N GLY A 12 7.25 2.25 -4.51
CA GLY A 12 7.14 3.68 -4.17
C GLY A 12 5.84 4.00 -3.43
N ILE A 13 5.40 3.10 -2.55
CA ILE A 13 4.09 3.18 -1.88
C ILE A 13 3.92 4.43 -1.00
N GLY A 14 5.02 5.04 -0.56
CA GLY A 14 5.07 6.29 0.19
C GLY A 14 4.91 7.55 -0.67
N GLY A 15 4.79 7.43 -2.00
CA GLY A 15 4.47 8.54 -2.88
C GLY A 15 3.01 8.98 -2.76
N ILE A 16 2.72 10.28 -2.95
CA ILE A 16 1.36 10.85 -2.80
C ILE A 16 0.33 10.12 -3.68
N GLY A 17 0.66 9.88 -4.96
CA GLY A 17 -0.26 9.19 -5.86
C GLY A 17 -0.43 7.70 -5.54
N VAL A 18 0.69 7.00 -5.29
CA VAL A 18 0.67 5.55 -5.04
C VAL A 18 -0.01 5.22 -3.70
N SER A 19 0.21 6.04 -2.68
CA SER A 19 -0.46 5.87 -1.38
C SER A 19 -1.98 6.05 -1.45
N ALA A 20 -2.48 6.93 -2.31
CA ALA A 20 -3.92 7.07 -2.55
C ALA A 20 -4.51 5.80 -3.18
N VAL A 21 -3.81 5.21 -4.15
CA VAL A 21 -4.21 3.93 -4.77
C VAL A 21 -4.15 2.79 -3.76
N ALA A 22 -3.08 2.70 -2.96
CA ALA A 22 -2.93 1.69 -1.90
C ALA A 22 -4.11 1.70 -0.93
N ARG A 23 -4.49 2.90 -0.49
CA ARG A 23 -5.61 3.11 0.44
C ARG A 23 -6.95 2.71 -0.17
N ALA A 24 -7.19 3.06 -1.43
CA ALA A 24 -8.40 2.64 -2.14
C ALA A 24 -8.48 1.10 -2.26
N LEU A 25 -7.37 0.44 -2.58
CA LEU A 25 -7.31 -1.02 -2.67
C LEU A 25 -7.60 -1.70 -1.32
N LEU A 26 -7.04 -1.16 -0.22
CA LEU A 26 -7.35 -1.63 1.14
C LEU A 26 -8.85 -1.50 1.45
N GLN A 27 -9.45 -0.35 1.14
CA GLN A 27 -10.89 -0.10 1.37
C GLN A 27 -11.80 -1.03 0.55
N LEU A 28 -11.34 -1.44 -0.63
CA LEU A 28 -12.03 -2.41 -1.47
C LEU A 28 -11.82 -3.87 -1.00
N GLY A 29 -11.09 -4.09 0.11
CA GLY A 29 -10.87 -5.40 0.71
C GLY A 29 -9.70 -6.19 0.10
N TYR A 30 -8.89 -5.57 -0.76
CA TYR A 30 -7.70 -6.24 -1.28
C TYR A 30 -6.59 -6.30 -0.24
N ARG A 31 -5.77 -7.35 -0.33
CA ARG A 31 -4.49 -7.37 0.39
C ARG A 31 -3.55 -6.42 -0.32
N VAL A 32 -2.91 -5.53 0.43
CA VAL A 32 -1.95 -4.57 -0.11
C VAL A 32 -0.62 -4.72 0.61
N SER A 33 0.44 -4.72 -0.17
CA SER A 33 1.80 -4.51 0.32
C SER A 33 2.51 -3.47 -0.53
N GLY A 34 3.66 -2.99 -0.07
CA GLY A 34 4.49 -2.13 -0.91
C GLY A 34 5.89 -1.95 -0.36
N SER A 35 6.71 -1.28 -1.16
CA SER A 35 8.08 -0.90 -0.83
C SER A 35 8.30 0.59 -1.08
N ASP A 36 9.17 1.20 -0.31
CA ASP A 36 9.67 2.55 -0.57
C ASP A 36 11.12 2.68 -0.10
N VAL A 37 11.86 3.61 -0.70
CA VAL A 37 13.27 3.87 -0.37
C VAL A 37 13.43 4.48 1.02
N ARG A 38 12.38 5.14 1.54
CA ARG A 38 12.40 5.79 2.86
C ARG A 38 11.07 5.72 3.57
N GLN A 39 11.12 5.66 4.90
CA GLN A 39 9.93 5.83 5.71
C GLN A 39 9.40 7.27 5.61
N SER A 40 8.09 7.40 5.51
CA SER A 40 7.35 8.66 5.51
C SER A 40 6.05 8.55 6.33
N GLN A 41 5.40 9.69 6.61
CA GLN A 41 4.07 9.68 7.25
C GLN A 41 3.06 8.84 6.45
N LEU A 42 3.15 8.84 5.11
CA LEU A 42 2.28 8.05 4.25
C LEU A 42 2.54 6.54 4.42
N THR A 43 3.81 6.11 4.45
CA THR A 43 4.14 4.69 4.70
C THR A 43 3.67 4.21 6.08
N LEU A 44 3.75 5.08 7.10
CA LEU A 44 3.30 4.78 8.46
C LEU A 44 1.77 4.69 8.53
N ALA A 45 1.06 5.62 7.89
CA ALA A 45 -0.40 5.60 7.82
C ALA A 45 -0.90 4.33 7.12
N LEU A 46 -0.30 3.95 5.98
CA LEU A 46 -0.68 2.73 5.28
C LEU A 46 -0.41 1.46 6.10
N ARG A 47 0.67 1.41 6.87
CA ARG A 47 0.91 0.31 7.83
C ARG A 47 -0.20 0.25 8.89
N ALA A 48 -0.59 1.39 9.44
CA ALA A 48 -1.68 1.47 10.42
C ALA A 48 -3.05 1.06 9.82
N GLU A 49 -3.24 1.27 8.52
CA GLU A 49 -4.43 0.85 7.77
C GLU A 49 -4.38 -0.61 7.30
N GLY A 50 -3.30 -1.35 7.60
CA GLY A 50 -3.19 -2.79 7.35
C GLY A 50 -2.37 -3.19 6.13
N ALA A 51 -1.71 -2.25 5.43
CA ALA A 51 -0.75 -2.62 4.39
C ALA A 51 0.58 -3.10 4.99
N THR A 52 1.17 -4.13 4.37
CA THR A 52 2.56 -4.51 4.67
C THR A 52 3.52 -3.61 3.89
N VAL A 53 4.28 -2.74 4.56
CA VAL A 53 5.24 -1.84 3.90
C VAL A 53 6.67 -2.22 4.25
N HIS A 54 7.52 -2.42 3.25
CA HIS A 54 8.96 -2.63 3.37
C HIS A 54 9.72 -1.33 3.09
N ILE A 55 10.76 -1.05 3.86
CA ILE A 55 11.65 0.11 3.66
C ILE A 55 13.05 -0.42 3.33
N GLY A 56 13.67 0.10 2.27
CA GLY A 56 14.98 -0.33 1.78
C GLY A 56 15.00 -0.56 0.29
#